data_AF-A0AAU2JB60-F1
#
_entry.id   AF-A0AAU2JB60-F1
#
_cell.length_a   1.000
_cell.length_b   1.000
_cell.length_c   1.000
_cell.angle_alpha   90.00
_cell.angle_beta   90.00
_cell.angle_gamma   90.00
#
_symmetry.space_group_name_H-M   'P 1'
#
loop_
_entity.id
_entity.type
_entity.pdbx_description
1 polymer ?
#
loop_
_entity_poly.entity_id
_entity_poly.type
_entity_poly.pdbx_seq_one_letter_code
_entity_poly.pdbx_strand_id
1 'polypeptide(L)'
;MTNTPGPPSRGRLPPVSEEFRSEIGKLRIRQSMGRVGSCYDNAAAESWFAVLKAEIGTIAWETREAARADVFQYIEVEYNRRRLRRHPDHGYVTPLETRTLLRQNLTPAA
;
A
#
# COMPACT_ATOMS: atom_id res chain seq x y z
N MET A 1 14.38 37.67 -25.59
CA MET A 1 13.16 36.83 -25.49
C MET A 1 13.40 35.81 -24.39
N THR A 2 12.99 36.10 -23.17
CA THR A 2 13.18 35.22 -22.01
C THR A 2 12.10 34.14 -22.02
N ASN A 3 12.43 32.96 -22.54
CA ASN A 3 11.58 31.78 -22.39
C ASN A 3 11.66 31.29 -20.94
N THR A 4 10.75 31.76 -20.11
CA THR A 4 10.50 31.17 -18.79
C THR A 4 9.57 29.98 -18.98
N PRO A 5 9.97 28.74 -18.64
CA PRO A 5 9.06 27.60 -18.72
C PRO A 5 7.96 27.78 -17.66
N GLY A 6 6.72 27.87 -18.13
CA GLY A 6 5.53 27.89 -17.26
C GLY A 6 5.42 26.60 -16.44
N PRO A 7 4.78 26.65 -15.25
CA PRO A 7 4.65 25.47 -14.41
C PRO A 7 3.89 24.36 -15.15
N PRO A 8 4.29 23.09 -15.00
CA PRO A 8 3.59 21.98 -15.64
C PRO A 8 2.13 21.98 -15.16
N SER A 9 1.20 21.96 -16.10
CA SER A 9 -0.23 21.80 -15.84
C SER A 9 -0.50 20.43 -15.23
N ARG A 10 -0.25 20.30 -13.92
CA ARG A 10 -0.65 19.13 -13.15
C ARG A 10 -2.17 19.12 -13.13
N GLY A 11 -2.76 18.10 -13.76
CA GLY A 11 -4.19 17.85 -13.66
C GLY A 11 -4.62 17.94 -12.20
N ARG A 12 -5.74 18.63 -11.96
CA ARG A 12 -6.27 18.90 -10.62
C ARG A 12 -6.36 17.57 -9.85
N LEU A 13 -5.56 17.45 -8.79
CA LEU A 13 -5.68 16.34 -7.85
C LEU A 13 -7.13 16.29 -7.33
N PRO A 14 -7.69 15.09 -7.06
CA PRO A 14 -9.00 15.00 -6.44
C PRO A 14 -9.08 15.85 -5.16
N PRO A 15 -10.27 16.35 -4.79
CA PRO A 15 -10.44 17.05 -3.52
C PRO A 15 -10.10 16.09 -2.37
N VAL A 16 -9.15 16.51 -1.53
CA VAL A 16 -8.68 15.81 -0.33
C VAL A 16 -8.68 16.84 0.79
N SER A 17 -8.97 16.42 2.03
CA SER A 17 -8.97 17.31 3.20
C SER A 17 -7.69 18.13 3.30
N GLU A 18 -7.82 19.41 3.63
CA GLU A 18 -6.69 20.33 3.83
C GLU A 18 -5.78 19.87 4.97
N GLU A 19 -6.36 19.36 6.04
CA GLU A 19 -5.65 18.78 7.18
C GLU A 19 -4.73 17.64 6.74
N PHE A 20 -5.25 16.73 5.91
CA PHE A 20 -4.49 15.60 5.39
C PHE A 20 -3.33 16.03 4.48
N ARG A 21 -3.53 17.06 3.65
CA ARG A 21 -2.44 17.62 2.82
C ARG A 21 -1.36 18.28 3.67
N SER A 22 -1.76 19.00 4.72
CA SER A 22 -0.85 19.65 5.65
C SER A 22 0.06 18.62 6.34
N GLU A 23 -0.52 17.56 6.90
CA GLU A 23 0.25 16.50 7.56
C GLU A 23 1.20 15.77 6.61
N ILE A 24 0.76 15.47 5.39
CA ILE A 24 1.64 14.85 4.37
C ILE A 24 2.80 15.77 3.99
N GLY A 25 2.55 17.08 3.88
CA GLY A 25 3.60 18.07 3.65
C GLY A 25 4.65 18.08 4.77
N LYS A 26 4.21 18.02 6.03
CA LYS A 26 5.11 17.94 7.21
C LYS A 26 5.97 16.67 7.18
N LEU A 27 5.38 15.54 6.80
CA LEU A 27 6.08 14.25 6.71
C LEU A 27 6.95 14.11 5.45
N ARG A 28 6.96 15.11 4.56
CA ARG A 28 7.69 15.10 3.28
C ARG A 28 7.33 13.89 2.40
N ILE A 29 6.10 13.41 2.51
CA ILE A 29 5.59 12.29 1.71
C ILE A 29 5.07 12.83 0.37
N ARG A 30 5.50 12.23 -0.74
CA ARG A 30 4.98 12.58 -2.07
C ARG A 30 3.63 11.88 -2.29
N GLN A 31 2.56 12.64 -2.42
CA GLN A 31 1.25 12.08 -2.82
C GLN A 31 1.30 11.59 -4.26
N SER A 32 0.96 10.32 -4.47
CA SER A 32 0.69 9.75 -5.78
C SER A 32 -0.81 9.53 -5.88
N MET A 33 -1.53 10.54 -6.39
CA MET A 33 -2.96 10.39 -6.70
C MET A 33 -3.08 10.39 -8.22
N GLY A 34 -3.65 9.32 -8.75
CA GLY A 34 -4.03 9.20 -10.15
C GLY A 34 -5.18 10.14 -10.50
N ARG A 35 -5.52 10.14 -11.80
CA ARG A 35 -6.65 10.90 -12.31
C ARG A 35 -7.94 10.37 -11.67
N VAL A 36 -8.88 11.27 -11.38
CA VAL A 36 -10.25 10.90 -11.00
C VAL A 36 -10.82 9.88 -12.00
N GLY A 37 -11.33 8.76 -11.49
CA GLY A 37 -11.83 7.64 -12.31
C GLY A 37 -10.79 6.60 -12.73
N SER A 38 -9.52 6.73 -12.31
CA SER A 38 -8.52 5.70 -12.49
C SER A 38 -8.58 4.66 -11.35
N CYS A 39 -8.83 3.40 -11.68
CA CYS A 39 -8.88 2.31 -10.69
C CYS A 39 -7.49 1.78 -10.29
N TYR A 40 -6.42 2.14 -11.01
CA TYR A 40 -5.10 1.58 -10.81
C TYR A 40 -4.53 1.82 -9.40
N ASP A 41 -4.77 2.99 -8.82
CA ASP A 41 -4.30 3.29 -7.46
C ASP A 41 -4.99 2.43 -6.40
N ASN A 42 -6.25 2.04 -6.64
CA ASN A 42 -7.02 1.23 -5.69
C ASN A 42 -6.90 -0.28 -5.96
N ALA A 43 -6.53 -0.69 -7.18
CA ALA A 43 -6.52 -2.09 -7.60
C ALA A 43 -5.67 -2.99 -6.68
N ALA A 44 -4.53 -2.49 -6.19
CA ALA A 44 -3.69 -3.23 -5.25
C ALA A 44 -4.39 -3.45 -3.89
N ALA A 45 -5.07 -2.42 -3.38
CA ALA A 45 -5.83 -2.51 -2.14
C ALA A 45 -7.04 -3.45 -2.30
N GLU A 46 -7.81 -3.32 -3.39
CA GLU A 46 -8.94 -4.20 -3.70
C GLU A 46 -8.52 -5.66 -3.80
N SER A 47 -7.42 -5.93 -4.51
CA SER A 47 -6.86 -7.28 -4.63
C SER A 47 -6.47 -7.87 -3.28
N TRP A 48 -5.90 -7.06 -2.39
CA TRP A 48 -5.57 -7.50 -1.03
C TRP A 48 -6.83 -7.79 -0.20
N PHE A 49 -7.83 -6.91 -0.24
CA PHE A 49 -9.10 -7.12 0.48
C PHE A 49 -9.86 -8.35 0.00
N ALA A 50 -9.82 -8.65 -1.31
CA ALA A 50 -10.41 -9.86 -1.85
C ALA A 50 -9.78 -11.11 -1.22
N VAL A 51 -8.45 -11.12 -1.08
CA VAL A 51 -7.78 -12.24 -0.45
C VAL A 51 -8.05 -12.31 1.06
N LEU A 52 -7.97 -11.19 1.78
CA LEU A 52 -8.28 -11.17 3.21
C LEU A 52 -9.63 -11.83 3.48
N LYS A 53 -10.67 -11.42 2.75
CA LYS A 53 -12.03 -11.96 2.92
C LYS A 53 -12.14 -13.43 2.53
N ALA A 54 -11.41 -13.86 1.50
CA ALA A 54 -11.41 -15.26 1.07
C ALA A 54 -10.73 -16.18 2.09
N GLU A 55 -9.63 -15.73 2.70
CA GLU A 55 -8.81 -16.56 3.59
C GLU A 55 -9.25 -16.48 5.06
N ILE A 56 -9.69 -15.32 5.55
CA ILE A 56 -10.26 -15.19 6.91
C ILE A 56 -11.67 -15.80 7.00
N GLY A 57 -12.34 -15.97 5.86
CA GLY A 57 -13.68 -16.52 5.73
C GLY A 57 -14.81 -15.52 5.98
N THR A 58 -16.04 -15.98 5.82
CA THR A 58 -17.27 -15.24 6.11
C THR A 58 -17.76 -15.52 7.53
N ILE A 59 -16.88 -15.33 8.50
CA ILE A 59 -17.21 -15.47 9.93
C ILE A 59 -17.95 -14.23 10.43
N ALA A 60 -18.95 -14.47 11.27
CA ALA A 60 -19.61 -13.41 12.03
C ALA A 60 -18.92 -13.29 13.39
N TRP A 61 -18.28 -12.16 13.64
CA TRP A 61 -17.70 -11.87 14.95
C TRP A 61 -18.76 -11.30 15.89
N GLU A 62 -18.74 -11.76 17.14
CA GLU A 62 -19.63 -11.26 18.19
C GLU A 62 -19.32 -9.80 18.56
N THR A 63 -18.04 -9.41 18.48
CA THR A 63 -17.56 -8.07 18.82
C THR A 63 -16.62 -7.52 17.75
N ARG A 64 -16.53 -6.19 17.70
CA ARG A 64 -15.59 -5.50 16.81
C ARG A 64 -14.14 -5.78 17.22
N GLU A 65 -13.90 -5.97 18.50
CA GLU A 65 -12.59 -6.25 19.09
C GLU A 65 -12.09 -7.63 18.65
N ALA A 66 -12.96 -8.64 18.64
CA ALA A 66 -12.63 -9.96 18.10
C ALA A 66 -12.26 -9.89 16.61
N ALA A 67 -13.07 -9.20 15.80
CA ALA A 67 -12.77 -8.99 14.38
C ALA A 67 -11.41 -8.29 14.16
N ARG A 68 -11.09 -7.29 14.99
CA ARG A 68 -9.79 -6.59 14.92
C ARG A 68 -8.63 -7.50 15.28
N ALA A 69 -8.78 -8.34 16.30
CA ALA A 69 -7.75 -9.29 16.73
C ALA A 69 -7.47 -10.32 15.63
N ASP A 70 -8.52 -10.90 15.03
CA ASP A 70 -8.38 -11.88 13.96
C ASP A 70 -7.75 -11.28 12.70
N VAL A 71 -8.19 -10.09 12.29
CA VAL A 71 -7.58 -9.40 11.14
C VAL A 71 -6.10 -9.08 11.41
N PHE A 72 -5.76 -8.66 12.63
CA PHE A 72 -4.37 -8.40 13.01
C PHE A 72 -3.52 -9.68 12.97
N GLN A 73 -4.03 -10.77 13.56
CA GLN A 73 -3.36 -12.07 13.52
C GLN A 73 -3.17 -12.56 12.09
N TYR A 74 -4.20 -12.45 11.26
CA TYR A 74 -4.11 -12.82 9.85
C TYR A 74 -3.02 -12.00 9.13
N ILE A 75 -2.97 -10.69 9.33
CA ILE A 75 -1.94 -9.84 8.71
C ILE A 75 -0.54 -10.25 9.15
N GLU A 76 -0.30 -10.32 10.47
CA GLU A 76 1.04 -10.49 11.03
C GLU A 76 1.59 -11.90 10.90
N VAL A 77 0.72 -12.91 11.03
CA VAL A 77 1.14 -14.31 11.11
C VAL A 77 0.89 -15.04 9.79
N GLU A 78 -0.33 -15.00 9.27
CA GLU A 78 -0.68 -15.79 8.09
C GLU A 78 -0.19 -15.10 6.80
N TYR A 79 -0.60 -13.86 6.58
CA TYR A 79 -0.31 -13.12 5.36
C TYR A 79 1.16 -12.75 5.24
N ASN A 80 1.73 -12.04 6.22
CA ASN A 80 3.08 -11.50 6.08
C ASN A 80 4.17 -12.58 6.22
N ARG A 81 3.98 -13.59 7.08
CA ARG A 81 5.03 -14.54 7.48
C ARG A 81 4.88 -15.95 6.92
N ARG A 82 3.69 -16.38 6.51
CA ARG A 82 3.46 -17.76 6.04
C ARG A 82 3.06 -17.85 4.58
N ARG A 83 2.36 -16.84 4.06
CA ARG A 83 1.89 -16.87 2.69
C ARG A 83 3.04 -16.69 1.70
N LEU A 84 3.32 -17.73 0.92
CA LEU A 84 4.30 -17.68 -0.16
C LEU A 84 3.72 -17.03 -1.41
N ARG A 85 4.49 -16.16 -2.05
CA ARG A 85 4.19 -15.55 -3.35
C ARG A 85 5.38 -15.72 -4.28
N ARG A 86 5.09 -15.94 -5.56
CA ARG A 86 6.13 -16.01 -6.59
C ARG A 86 6.70 -14.62 -6.84
N HIS A 87 7.97 -14.45 -6.53
CA HIS A 87 8.81 -13.30 -6.84
C HIS A 87 9.68 -13.61 -8.06
N PRO A 88 9.81 -12.68 -9.03
CA PRO A 88 10.58 -12.90 -10.26
C PRO A 88 12.02 -13.35 -10.00
N ASP A 89 12.71 -12.68 -9.07
CA ASP A 89 14.16 -12.87 -8.85
C ASP A 89 14.51 -13.85 -7.72
N HIS A 90 13.53 -14.19 -6.87
CA HIS A 90 13.78 -14.89 -5.60
C HIS A 90 12.92 -16.15 -5.41
N GLY A 91 12.16 -16.55 -6.44
CA GLY A 91 11.30 -17.73 -6.36
C GLY A 91 10.11 -17.51 -5.44
N TYR A 92 9.76 -18.46 -4.58
CA TYR A 92 8.65 -18.31 -3.65
C TYR A 92 9.12 -17.72 -2.33
N VAL A 93 8.65 -16.52 -2.01
CA VAL A 93 8.99 -15.79 -0.78
C VAL A 93 7.74 -15.20 -0.17
N THR A 94 7.79 -14.96 1.14
CA THR A 94 6.74 -14.29 1.90
C THR A 94 6.78 -12.78 1.67
N PRO A 95 5.67 -12.05 1.95
CA PRO A 95 5.69 -10.59 1.93
C PRO A 95 6.73 -9.98 2.87
N LEU A 96 6.98 -10.59 4.03
CA LEU A 96 8.01 -10.13 4.96
C LEU A 96 9.43 -10.31 4.39
N GLU A 97 9.71 -11.46 3.77
CA GLU A 97 10.99 -11.71 3.11
C GLU A 97 11.19 -10.74 1.93
N THR A 98 10.15 -10.55 1.11
CA THR A 98 10.17 -9.57 0.00
C THR A 98 10.54 -8.17 0.51
N ARG A 99 9.93 -7.72 1.62
CA ARG A 99 10.25 -6.42 2.24
C ARG A 99 11.69 -6.36 2.74
N THR A 100 12.19 -7.45 3.32
CA THR A 100 13.56 -7.56 3.83
C THR A 100 14.57 -7.47 2.69
N LEU A 101 14.34 -8.22 1.61
CA LEU A 101 15.18 -8.23 0.39
C LEU A 101 15.20 -6.85 -0.28
N LEU A 102 14.04 -6.18 -0.40
CA LEU A 102 13.99 -4.81 -0.93
C LEU A 102 14.82 -3.84 -0.10
N ARG A 103 14.77 -3.95 1.24
CA ARG A 103 15.54 -3.07 2.14
C ARG A 103 17.05 -3.31 2.00
N GLN A 104 17.46 -4.56 1.84
CA GLN A 104 18.86 -4.91 1.58
C GLN A 104 19.33 -4.28 0.26
N ASN A 105 18.55 -4.38 -0.81
CA ASN A 105 18.88 -3.78 -2.11
C ASN A 105 18.98 -2.24 -2.07
N LEU A 106 18.26 -1.58 -1.15
CA LEU A 106 18.31 -0.12 -0.95
C LEU A 106 19.45 0.33 -0.03
N THR A 107 20.13 -0.60 0.65
CA THR A 107 21.30 -0.31 1.48
C THR A 107 22.53 -0.47 0.59
N PRO A 108 23.32 0.59 0.30
CA PRO A 108 24.52 0.44 -0.51
C PRO A 108 25.47 -0.55 0.17
N ALA A 109 26.11 -1.43 -0.60
CA ALA A 109 27.31 -2.10 -0.13
C ALA A 109 28.34 -1.03 0.23
N ALA A 110 28.84 -1.06 1.46
CA ALA A 110 29.81 -0.11 1.99
C ALA A 110 31.13 -0.11 1.19
#